data_AF-A0A1W1XBN1-F1
#
_entry.id   AF-A0A1W1XBN1-F1
#
_cell.length_a   1.000
_cell.length_b   1.000
_cell.length_c   1.000
_cell.angle_alpha   90.00
_cell.angle_beta   90.00
_cell.angle_gamma   90.00
#
_symmetry.space_group_name_H-M   'P 1'
#
loop_
_entity.id
_entity.type
_entity.pdbx_description
1 polymer ?
#
loop_
_entity_poly.entity_id
_entity_poly.type
_entity_poly.pdbx_seq_one_letter_code
_entity_poly.pdbx_strand_id
1 'polypeptide(L)'
;MSRKSQSRNLRRLGMGALALAMGLASVGSLATEAAPYFFTWGYGESSYKFTSLVDAKQKAGLDAATLAFIITGNSGCSLSNDVDNMLSDVLAFQQQGGRLIISFGGAAGTYVEAKCTGPQMATLVDALLQRTGVRALDFDIEGSQLSQTALNSVRNEAIKTLQAKYPDLYISFTLPTNPTGLTSEGLNLLRGAQAAGVRTDVVNVMTMDYGASISNGKKMGDLAVQAANSLFSQLKGIYTTKSDAELWAMVGITPMIGKNDVQTEIFTTADATQVANFAKQYNIGLLSFWALQRDRSGSGSLDDFSLTPQTDYQFYQTFKAAKTGTPATPVPTATPAPTATPKPTATPAPTATPVPTGTPTVTPKPTTTPVPTTAPTVTPKPTATPVPSTTTCAATWSSSTAYNGGATVAYNGHNYQAKWWTQGNVPSSSTGDGQPWADLGVCGGDPAPTATPAPTATPLPTAAPTVTPKPTATPVPTSVPTATPAPTVTPVPGGCAAWAEGNTYTAGTCASYGGKDYVAQVTHTAYVGANWNPAATPTLWKLK
;
A
#
# COMPACT_ATOMS: atom_id res chain seq x y z
N MET A 1 59.17 13.35 64.28
CA MET A 1 57.76 12.90 64.19
C MET A 1 57.03 13.82 63.22
N SER A 2 56.26 13.24 62.27
CA SER A 2 55.18 13.77 61.39
C SER A 2 55.04 15.30 61.18
N ARG A 3 54.78 15.87 59.99
CA ARG A 3 54.35 15.40 58.65
C ARG A 3 54.62 16.55 57.68
N LYS A 4 55.08 16.24 56.46
CA LYS A 4 55.23 17.19 55.35
C LYS A 4 53.87 17.49 54.70
N SER A 5 53.62 18.77 54.44
CA SER A 5 52.65 19.28 53.46
C SER A 5 53.45 20.15 52.49
N GLN A 6 53.39 19.90 51.18
CA GLN A 6 53.54 20.95 50.16
C GLN A 6 52.92 20.53 48.81
N SER A 7 51.91 21.33 48.43
CA SER A 7 51.55 21.85 47.10
C SER A 7 51.71 20.98 45.84
N ARG A 8 50.56 20.75 45.19
CA ARG A 8 50.40 20.26 43.82
C ARG A 8 50.77 21.35 42.81
N ASN A 9 51.50 20.96 41.76
CA ASN A 9 51.65 21.73 40.52
C ASN A 9 51.26 20.87 39.31
N LEU A 10 50.64 21.53 38.34
CA LEU A 10 49.97 21.02 37.15
C LEU A 10 50.86 20.16 36.22
N ARG A 11 50.27 19.12 35.64
CA ARG A 11 50.62 18.64 34.28
C ARG A 11 49.34 18.33 33.49
N ARG A 12 49.16 19.06 32.38
CA ARG A 12 48.23 18.74 31.30
C ARG A 12 48.74 17.49 30.57
N LEU A 13 47.93 16.43 30.53
CA LEU A 13 48.02 15.41 29.50
C LEU A 13 46.73 15.50 28.66
N GLY A 14 46.90 15.74 27.37
CA GLY A 14 45.82 15.61 26.40
C GLY A 14 45.50 14.13 26.20
N MET A 15 44.23 13.77 26.37
CA MET A 15 43.68 12.49 25.94
C MET A 15 42.70 12.77 24.82
N GLY A 16 43.07 12.35 23.60
CA GLY A 16 42.13 12.22 22.50
C GLY A 16 41.12 11.14 22.87
N ALA A 17 39.86 11.52 23.01
CA ALA A 17 38.76 10.57 23.16
C ALA A 17 38.46 9.98 21.78
N LEU A 18 38.96 8.78 21.54
CA LEU A 18 38.48 7.91 20.49
C LEU A 18 37.08 7.44 20.92
N ALA A 19 36.04 8.13 20.45
CA ALA A 19 34.66 7.72 20.66
C ALA A 19 34.41 6.45 19.84
N LEU A 20 34.55 5.29 20.50
CA LEU A 20 34.08 4.03 19.97
C LEU A 20 32.55 4.07 19.99
N ALA A 21 31.93 4.38 18.86
CA ALA A 21 30.50 4.20 18.67
C ALA A 21 30.20 2.70 18.67
N MET A 22 30.02 2.12 19.85
CA MET A 22 29.37 0.82 19.97
C MET A 22 27.93 1.00 19.51
N GLY A 23 27.62 0.48 18.33
CA GLY A 23 26.26 0.26 17.89
C GLY A 23 25.57 -0.64 18.90
N LEU A 24 24.83 -0.03 19.83
CA LEU A 24 23.79 -0.73 20.58
C LEU A 24 22.75 -1.13 19.53
N ALA A 25 22.85 -2.36 19.04
CA ALA A 25 21.69 -3.03 18.48
C ALA A 25 20.63 -2.98 19.57
N SER A 26 19.58 -2.18 19.36
CA SER A 26 18.47 -2.11 20.30
C SER A 26 17.90 -3.52 20.41
N VAL A 27 18.05 -4.14 21.58
CA VAL A 27 17.25 -5.29 21.98
C VAL A 27 15.80 -4.87 21.72
N GLY A 28 15.17 -5.47 20.71
CA GLY A 28 13.79 -5.18 20.36
C GLY A 28 12.95 -5.32 21.62
N SER A 29 12.24 -4.27 21.98
CA SER A 29 11.49 -4.26 23.22
C SER A 29 10.37 -5.32 23.15
N LEU A 30 10.32 -6.20 24.14
CA LEU A 30 9.32 -7.26 24.29
C LEU A 30 8.05 -6.66 24.91
N ALA A 31 7.31 -5.91 24.10
CA ALA A 31 6.23 -5.05 24.56
C ALA A 31 5.00 -5.16 23.65
N THR A 32 3.83 -5.33 24.26
CA THR A 32 2.55 -5.33 23.54
C THR A 32 2.13 -3.91 23.16
N GLU A 33 1.91 -3.65 21.87
CA GLU A 33 1.26 -2.45 21.33
C GLU A 33 -0.22 -2.74 21.04
N ALA A 34 -1.11 -1.76 21.29
CA ALA A 34 -2.47 -1.78 20.73
C ALA A 34 -2.58 -0.72 19.62
N ALA A 35 -2.62 -1.14 18.36
CA ALA A 35 -2.68 -0.26 17.20
C ALA A 35 -3.76 -0.73 16.21
N PRO A 36 -5.06 -0.44 16.48
CA PRO A 36 -6.15 -0.89 15.63
C PRO A 36 -6.06 -0.32 14.21
N TYR A 37 -6.69 -1.00 13.26
CA TYR A 37 -6.84 -0.46 11.91
C TYR A 37 -7.72 0.79 11.94
N PHE A 38 -7.24 1.84 11.28
CA PHE A 38 -7.96 3.05 10.94
C PHE A 38 -8.09 3.07 9.42
N PHE A 39 -9.31 2.91 8.90
CA PHE A 39 -9.50 3.01 7.46
C PHE A 39 -9.48 4.48 6.99
N THR A 40 -8.62 4.78 6.03
CA THR A 40 -8.28 6.14 5.58
C THR A 40 -9.44 6.84 4.89
N TRP A 41 -10.31 6.08 4.22
CA TRP A 41 -11.49 6.61 3.56
C TRP A 41 -12.60 7.08 4.52
N GLY A 42 -12.48 6.81 5.82
CA GLY A 42 -13.35 7.36 6.86
C GLY A 42 -12.82 8.65 7.49
N TYR A 43 -11.64 9.11 7.07
CA TYR A 43 -11.04 10.34 7.58
C TYR A 43 -11.89 11.57 7.22
N GLY A 44 -12.17 12.41 8.21
CA GLY A 44 -12.98 13.62 8.08
C GLY A 44 -14.49 13.40 8.21
N GLU A 45 -14.96 12.16 8.19
CA GLU A 45 -16.39 11.84 8.21
C GLU A 45 -17.00 12.02 9.61
N SER A 46 -17.95 12.95 9.74
CA SER A 46 -18.61 13.28 11.01
C SER A 46 -19.63 12.23 11.47
N SER A 47 -19.92 11.23 10.62
CA SER A 47 -20.80 10.12 10.96
C SER A 47 -20.16 9.18 11.99
N TYR A 48 -18.83 9.12 12.07
CA TYR A 48 -18.08 8.35 13.06
C TYR A 48 -17.97 9.11 14.40
N LYS A 49 -17.56 8.39 15.46
CA LYS A 49 -17.43 8.98 16.81
C LYS A 49 -16.23 9.93 16.92
N PHE A 50 -15.28 9.80 16.01
CA PHE A 50 -14.16 10.70 15.80
C PHE A 50 -14.04 11.02 14.30
N THR A 51 -13.42 12.14 13.95
CA THR A 51 -13.19 12.54 12.54
C THR A 51 -11.74 12.40 12.10
N SER A 52 -10.79 12.26 13.03
CA SER A 52 -9.35 12.22 12.73
C SER A 52 -8.58 11.39 13.77
N LEU A 53 -7.29 11.13 13.54
CA LEU A 53 -6.40 10.47 14.52
C LEU A 53 -6.22 11.33 15.77
N VAL A 54 -6.06 12.65 15.62
CA VAL A 54 -5.96 13.58 16.76
C VAL A 54 -7.28 13.63 17.53
N ASP A 55 -8.42 13.65 16.84
CA ASP A 55 -9.73 13.61 17.50
C ASP A 55 -9.97 12.26 18.21
N ALA A 56 -9.59 11.15 17.59
CA ALA A 56 -9.60 9.83 18.23
C ALA A 56 -8.67 9.77 19.45
N LYS A 57 -7.51 10.45 19.40
CA LYS A 57 -6.64 10.61 20.56
C LYS A 57 -7.35 11.32 21.70
N GLN A 58 -8.05 12.41 21.42
CA GLN A 58 -8.75 13.21 22.43
C GLN A 58 -9.95 12.47 23.02
N LYS A 59 -10.73 11.78 22.18
CA LYS A 59 -11.99 11.14 22.60
C LYS A 59 -11.82 9.72 23.13
N ALA A 60 -10.93 8.92 22.53
CA ALA A 60 -10.71 7.53 22.88
C ALA A 60 -9.36 7.28 23.57
N GLY A 61 -8.49 8.30 23.67
CA GLY A 61 -7.13 8.10 24.20
C GLY A 61 -6.26 7.28 23.25
N LEU A 62 -6.46 7.37 21.94
CA LEU A 62 -5.66 6.65 20.93
C LEU A 62 -4.15 6.94 21.07
N ASP A 63 -3.35 5.89 21.25
CA ASP A 63 -1.89 5.97 21.38
C ASP A 63 -1.14 5.44 20.16
N ALA A 64 -1.76 4.56 19.38
CA ALA A 64 -1.22 4.03 18.15
C ALA A 64 -2.35 3.60 17.19
N ALA A 65 -2.08 3.60 15.89
CA ALA A 65 -3.01 3.12 14.86
C ALA A 65 -2.30 2.54 13.65
N THR A 66 -3.00 1.68 12.91
CA THR A 66 -2.56 1.09 11.64
C THR A 66 -3.40 1.69 10.50
N LEU A 67 -2.80 2.49 9.61
CA LEU A 67 -3.51 3.22 8.56
C LEU A 67 -3.76 2.30 7.35
N ALA A 68 -5.03 2.02 7.07
CA ALA A 68 -5.50 1.15 5.99
C ALA A 68 -6.13 1.97 4.86
N PHE A 69 -5.77 1.84 3.59
CA PHE A 69 -4.65 1.08 3.05
C PHE A 69 -3.97 1.89 1.96
N ILE A 70 -2.67 1.66 1.77
CA ILE A 70 -2.00 2.06 0.53
C ILE A 70 -2.12 0.93 -0.49
N ILE A 71 -2.82 1.22 -1.57
CA ILE A 71 -2.84 0.44 -2.81
C ILE A 71 -2.19 1.23 -3.95
N THR A 72 -2.18 0.67 -5.16
CA THR A 72 -1.73 1.39 -6.37
C THR A 72 -2.64 2.57 -6.67
N GLY A 73 -2.06 3.72 -7.00
CA GLY A 73 -2.79 4.89 -7.48
C GLY A 73 -3.34 4.73 -8.90
N ASN A 74 -3.87 5.82 -9.46
CA ASN A 74 -4.62 5.81 -10.73
C ASN A 74 -3.75 5.58 -11.99
N SER A 75 -2.42 5.52 -11.87
CA SER A 75 -1.54 5.36 -13.03
C SER A 75 -0.26 4.61 -12.71
N GLY A 76 0.05 3.59 -13.52
CA GLY A 76 1.33 2.89 -13.52
C GLY A 76 1.78 2.41 -12.14
N CYS A 77 3.10 2.45 -11.90
CA CYS A 77 3.67 2.25 -10.58
C CYS A 77 3.54 3.55 -9.76
N SER A 78 2.56 3.60 -8.86
CA SER A 78 2.31 4.74 -7.96
C SER A 78 1.66 4.29 -6.66
N LEU A 79 1.76 5.10 -5.61
CA LEU A 79 0.96 4.93 -4.39
C LEU A 79 -0.35 5.69 -4.53
N SER A 80 -1.40 5.18 -3.92
CA SER A 80 -2.63 5.91 -3.65
C SER A 80 -2.38 7.07 -2.68
N ASN A 81 -3.25 8.09 -2.73
CA ASN A 81 -3.12 9.32 -1.95
C ASN A 81 -3.77 9.22 -0.55
N ASP A 82 -4.24 8.05 -0.15
CA ASP A 82 -5.00 7.84 1.08
C ASP A 82 -4.33 8.39 2.34
N VAL A 83 -3.04 8.07 2.54
CA VAL A 83 -2.26 8.61 3.67
C VAL A 83 -1.86 10.06 3.45
N ASP A 84 -1.66 10.48 2.19
CA ASP A 84 -1.32 11.87 1.86
C ASP A 84 -2.48 12.84 2.15
N ASN A 85 -3.72 12.41 1.95
CA ASN A 85 -4.92 13.18 2.24
C ASN A 85 -5.07 13.49 3.75
N MET A 86 -4.44 12.69 4.62
CA MET A 86 -4.43 12.87 6.08
C MET A 86 -3.08 13.37 6.61
N LEU A 87 -2.15 13.82 5.76
CA LEU A 87 -0.77 14.12 6.16
C LEU A 87 -0.67 15.11 7.31
N SER A 88 -1.50 16.16 7.35
CA SER A 88 -1.49 17.14 8.44
C SER A 88 -1.88 16.52 9.78
N ASP A 89 -2.88 15.64 9.80
CA ASP A 89 -3.36 14.94 10.99
C ASP A 89 -2.39 13.83 11.44
N VAL A 90 -1.76 13.13 10.49
CA VAL A 90 -0.65 12.18 10.74
C VAL A 90 0.49 12.87 11.50
N LEU A 91 0.96 14.01 10.99
CA LEU A 91 2.04 14.77 11.62
C LEU A 91 1.62 15.31 12.99
N ALA A 92 0.39 15.81 13.12
CA ALA A 92 -0.13 16.32 14.39
C ALA A 92 -0.31 15.23 15.45
N PHE A 93 -0.78 14.04 15.07
CA PHE A 93 -0.93 12.90 15.96
C PHE A 93 0.43 12.41 16.46
N GLN A 94 1.42 12.35 15.56
CA GLN A 94 2.79 12.01 15.90
C GLN A 94 3.47 13.03 16.83
N GLN A 95 3.23 14.34 16.63
CA GLN A 95 3.70 15.38 17.54
C GLN A 95 3.13 15.23 18.96
N GLN A 96 1.98 14.56 19.11
CA GLN A 96 1.37 14.22 20.40
C GLN A 96 1.82 12.84 20.93
N GLY A 97 2.91 12.28 20.39
CA GLY A 97 3.47 10.99 20.80
C GLY A 97 2.71 9.78 20.25
N GLY A 98 1.81 9.98 19.30
CA GLY A 98 1.12 8.90 18.59
C GLY A 98 2.07 8.07 17.73
N ARG A 99 1.91 6.75 17.75
CA ARG A 99 2.64 5.81 16.87
C ARG A 99 1.76 5.39 15.71
N LEU A 100 2.34 5.25 14.52
CA LEU A 100 1.60 4.89 13.33
C LEU A 100 2.30 3.76 12.59
N ILE A 101 1.50 2.83 12.08
CA ILE A 101 1.89 1.81 11.12
C ILE A 101 1.16 2.14 9.82
N ILE A 102 1.84 2.20 8.67
CA ILE A 102 1.18 2.37 7.38
C ILE A 102 1.01 1.00 6.74
N SER A 103 -0.24 0.59 6.51
CA SER A 103 -0.57 -0.72 5.93
C SER A 103 -0.77 -0.62 4.41
N PHE A 104 -0.19 -1.57 3.67
CA PHE A 104 -0.34 -1.75 2.23
C PHE A 104 -1.24 -2.97 1.96
N GLY A 105 -2.06 -2.90 0.92
CA GLY A 105 -2.86 -4.03 0.47
C GLY A 105 -4.29 -4.04 1.04
N GLY A 106 -4.63 -5.10 1.76
CA GLY A 106 -5.99 -5.38 2.26
C GLY A 106 -6.86 -6.17 1.28
N ALA A 107 -8.15 -6.35 1.62
CA ALA A 107 -9.07 -7.23 0.90
C ALA A 107 -9.40 -6.80 -0.55
N ALA A 108 -9.14 -5.54 -0.91
CA ALA A 108 -9.48 -4.97 -2.20
C ALA A 108 -8.40 -4.04 -2.76
N GLY A 109 -8.52 -3.72 -4.05
CA GLY A 109 -7.60 -2.83 -4.76
C GLY A 109 -6.45 -3.58 -5.43
N THR A 110 -5.63 -2.81 -6.17
CA THR A 110 -4.43 -3.36 -6.84
C THR A 110 -3.21 -3.11 -5.98
N TYR A 111 -2.52 -4.16 -5.57
CA TYR A 111 -1.34 -4.04 -4.72
C TYR A 111 -0.20 -3.35 -5.46
N VAL A 112 0.60 -2.56 -4.75
CA VAL A 112 1.67 -1.72 -5.33
C VAL A 112 2.70 -2.57 -6.07
N GLU A 113 3.08 -3.69 -5.47
CA GLU A 113 3.99 -4.69 -6.02
C GLU A 113 3.47 -5.39 -7.28
N ALA A 114 2.17 -5.28 -7.59
CA ALA A 114 1.62 -5.77 -8.86
C ALA A 114 1.88 -4.81 -10.04
N LYS A 115 2.28 -3.57 -9.76
CA LYS A 115 2.54 -2.53 -10.77
C LYS A 115 3.96 -1.98 -10.76
N CYS A 116 4.72 -2.26 -9.70
CA CYS A 116 6.06 -1.77 -9.49
C CYS A 116 7.11 -2.89 -9.54
N THR A 117 8.33 -2.56 -9.95
CA THR A 117 9.51 -3.36 -9.58
C THR A 117 9.94 -3.06 -8.14
N GLY A 118 10.77 -3.92 -7.53
CA GLY A 118 11.28 -3.73 -6.17
C GLY A 118 11.94 -2.35 -5.96
N PRO A 119 12.84 -1.90 -6.84
CA PRO A 119 13.46 -0.57 -6.72
C PRO A 119 12.47 0.60 -6.88
N GLN A 120 11.46 0.46 -7.74
CA GLN A 120 10.44 1.48 -7.90
C GLN A 120 9.57 1.60 -6.64
N MET A 121 9.13 0.46 -6.10
CA MET A 121 8.36 0.42 -4.86
C MET A 121 9.20 0.99 -3.69
N ALA A 122 10.47 0.60 -3.57
CA ALA A 122 11.37 1.15 -2.55
C ALA A 122 11.46 2.69 -2.64
N THR A 123 11.58 3.25 -3.85
CA THR A 123 11.66 4.70 -4.06
C THR A 123 10.38 5.41 -3.62
N LEU A 124 9.21 4.86 -3.98
CA LEU A 124 7.92 5.43 -3.62
C LEU A 124 7.66 5.39 -2.11
N VAL A 125 7.95 4.24 -1.48
CA VAL A 125 7.79 4.07 -0.04
C VAL A 125 8.81 4.91 0.73
N ASP A 126 10.05 5.04 0.25
CA ASP A 126 11.04 5.94 0.85
C ASP A 126 10.54 7.40 0.88
N ALA A 127 9.97 7.88 -0.21
CA ALA A 127 9.37 9.22 -0.24
C ALA A 127 8.20 9.37 0.74
N LEU A 128 7.43 8.29 0.97
CA LEU A 128 6.34 8.27 1.95
C LEU A 128 6.87 8.33 3.39
N LEU A 129 7.87 7.50 3.70
CA LEU A 129 8.54 7.49 5.00
C LEU A 129 9.19 8.85 5.32
N GLN A 130 9.74 9.54 4.32
CA GLN A 130 10.33 10.87 4.50
C GLN A 130 9.28 11.95 4.82
N ARG A 131 8.17 11.99 4.07
CA ARG A 131 7.15 13.05 4.24
C ARG A 131 6.26 12.83 5.47
N THR A 132 5.97 11.58 5.80
CA THR A 132 5.15 11.24 6.98
C THR A 132 5.98 11.15 8.26
N GLY A 133 7.27 10.82 8.18
CA GLY A 133 8.09 10.52 9.36
C GLY A 133 7.78 9.17 10.02
N VAL A 134 6.82 8.40 9.48
CA VAL A 134 6.51 7.04 9.95
C VAL A 134 7.70 6.10 9.69
N ARG A 135 7.97 5.17 10.62
CA ARG A 135 9.02 4.15 10.54
C ARG A 135 8.50 2.74 10.81
N ALA A 136 7.21 2.53 10.58
CA ALA A 136 6.57 1.22 10.67
C ALA A 136 5.65 0.99 9.48
N LEU A 137 5.86 -0.16 8.81
CA LEU A 137 5.07 -0.58 7.67
C LEU A 137 4.41 -1.91 7.98
N ASP A 138 3.21 -2.08 7.49
CA ASP A 138 2.47 -3.33 7.48
C ASP A 138 2.13 -3.70 6.04
N PHE A 139 2.18 -5.00 5.73
CA PHE A 139 1.75 -5.52 4.45
C PHE A 139 0.64 -6.52 4.72
N ASP A 140 -0.59 -6.08 4.49
CA ASP A 140 -1.80 -6.88 4.61
C ASP A 140 -2.09 -7.59 3.30
N ILE A 141 -1.90 -8.90 3.28
CA ILE A 141 -1.79 -9.69 2.06
C ILE A 141 -2.83 -10.79 2.04
N GLU A 142 -3.86 -10.56 1.24
CA GLU A 142 -5.08 -11.33 1.27
C GLU A 142 -5.41 -12.01 -0.06
N GLY A 143 -6.32 -12.98 0.00
CA GLY A 143 -6.90 -13.64 -1.16
C GLY A 143 -5.87 -14.19 -2.15
N SER A 144 -6.10 -13.95 -3.44
CA SER A 144 -5.23 -14.45 -4.52
C SER A 144 -3.87 -13.75 -4.60
N GLN A 145 -3.67 -12.62 -3.91
CA GLN A 145 -2.37 -11.95 -3.89
C GLN A 145 -1.34 -12.76 -3.09
N LEU A 146 -1.79 -13.45 -2.04
CA LEU A 146 -0.92 -14.24 -1.16
C LEU A 146 -0.22 -15.40 -1.89
N SER A 147 -0.87 -15.99 -2.88
CA SER A 147 -0.31 -17.11 -3.68
C SER A 147 0.59 -16.64 -4.83
N GLN A 148 0.64 -15.34 -5.14
CA GLN A 148 1.45 -14.79 -6.21
C GLN A 148 2.88 -14.53 -5.75
N THR A 149 3.71 -15.58 -5.76
CA THR A 149 5.09 -15.53 -5.25
C THR A 149 5.98 -14.49 -5.95
N ALA A 150 5.71 -14.12 -7.21
CA ALA A 150 6.43 -13.05 -7.90
C ALA A 150 6.26 -11.68 -7.21
N LEU A 151 5.07 -11.40 -6.66
CA LEU A 151 4.78 -10.18 -5.92
C LEU A 151 5.54 -10.15 -4.59
N ASN A 152 5.70 -11.31 -3.95
CA ASN A 152 6.51 -11.44 -2.73
C ASN A 152 7.98 -11.06 -2.99
N SER A 153 8.54 -11.42 -4.14
CA SER A 153 9.92 -11.03 -4.50
C SER A 153 10.09 -9.52 -4.65
N VAL A 154 9.15 -8.85 -5.33
CA VAL A 154 9.14 -7.39 -5.47
C VAL A 154 9.09 -6.72 -4.09
N ARG A 155 8.19 -7.17 -3.23
CA ARG A 155 8.02 -6.64 -1.88
C ARG A 155 9.26 -6.87 -1.03
N ASN A 156 9.85 -8.05 -1.06
CA ASN A 156 11.05 -8.40 -0.31
C ASN A 156 12.26 -7.54 -0.72
N GLU A 157 12.45 -7.32 -2.03
CA GLU A 157 13.51 -6.44 -2.54
C GLU A 157 13.32 -4.99 -2.06
N ALA A 158 12.08 -4.49 -2.10
CA ALA A 158 11.75 -3.16 -1.63
C ALA A 158 12.00 -3.00 -0.12
N ILE A 159 11.48 -3.93 0.69
CA ILE A 159 11.66 -3.92 2.15
C ILE A 159 13.14 -3.99 2.51
N LYS A 160 13.90 -4.90 1.90
CA LYS A 160 15.34 -5.03 2.16
C LYS A 160 16.11 -3.75 1.86
N THR A 161 15.79 -3.11 0.74
CA THR A 161 16.38 -1.83 0.35
C THR A 161 16.08 -0.74 1.40
N LEU A 162 14.83 -0.68 1.86
CA LEU A 162 14.40 0.29 2.87
C LEU A 162 15.01 0.01 4.24
N GLN A 163 15.10 -1.25 4.69
CA GLN A 163 15.72 -1.62 5.96
C GLN A 163 17.23 -1.35 5.98
N ALA A 164 17.90 -1.46 4.83
CA ALA A 164 19.30 -1.04 4.72
C ALA A 164 19.46 0.48 4.91
N LYS A 165 18.48 1.28 4.48
CA LYS A 165 18.47 2.74 4.65
C LYS A 165 17.98 3.17 6.03
N TYR A 166 17.01 2.46 6.59
CA TYR A 166 16.35 2.74 7.86
C TYR A 166 16.46 1.50 8.77
N PRO A 167 17.55 1.36 9.54
CA PRO A 167 17.75 0.20 10.41
C PRO A 167 16.66 0.04 11.48
N ASP A 168 15.95 1.12 11.82
CA ASP A 168 14.82 1.15 12.75
C ASP A 168 13.46 0.86 12.08
N LEU A 169 13.42 0.59 10.77
CA LEU A 169 12.18 0.32 10.04
C LEU A 169 11.51 -0.97 10.52
N TYR A 170 10.39 -0.82 11.22
CA TYR A 170 9.54 -1.89 11.69
C TYR A 170 8.70 -2.47 10.54
N ILE A 171 8.71 -3.79 10.39
CA ILE A 171 7.96 -4.51 9.36
C ILE A 171 6.99 -5.52 9.98
N SER A 172 5.71 -5.33 9.67
CA SER A 172 4.62 -6.27 9.93
C SER A 172 4.16 -6.94 8.64
N PHE A 173 3.84 -8.22 8.71
CA PHE A 173 3.05 -8.92 7.69
C PHE A 173 1.70 -9.30 8.31
N THR A 174 0.61 -8.74 7.78
CA THR A 174 -0.75 -9.11 8.18
C THR A 174 -1.30 -10.16 7.21
N LEU A 175 -1.69 -11.32 7.74
CA LEU A 175 -1.97 -12.51 6.93
C LEU A 175 -3.25 -13.23 7.38
N PRO A 176 -4.04 -13.78 6.43
CA PRO A 176 -5.14 -14.68 6.74
C PRO A 176 -4.65 -15.91 7.51
N THR A 177 -5.41 -16.36 8.50
CA THR A 177 -5.07 -17.55 9.30
C THR A 177 -6.28 -18.43 9.53
N ASN A 178 -6.04 -19.71 9.78
CA ASN A 178 -6.99 -20.58 10.46
C ASN A 178 -6.64 -20.68 11.95
N PRO A 179 -7.51 -21.27 12.80
CA PRO A 179 -7.14 -21.60 14.17
C PRO A 179 -5.95 -22.56 14.26
N THR A 180 -5.71 -23.35 13.21
CA THR A 180 -4.54 -24.23 13.05
C THR A 180 -3.28 -23.50 12.53
N GLY A 181 -3.31 -22.18 12.40
CA GLY A 181 -2.20 -21.34 11.93
C GLY A 181 -2.32 -20.91 10.47
N LEU A 182 -1.24 -20.34 9.96
CA LEU A 182 -1.12 -19.88 8.57
C LEU A 182 -1.21 -21.06 7.60
N THR A 183 -1.74 -20.79 6.41
CA THR A 183 -1.71 -21.73 5.29
C THR A 183 -0.29 -21.87 4.74
N SER A 184 -0.11 -22.82 3.82
CA SER A 184 1.17 -23.03 3.12
C SER A 184 1.65 -21.76 2.40
N GLU A 185 0.75 -20.99 1.81
CA GLU A 185 1.05 -19.74 1.10
C GLU A 185 1.58 -18.68 2.07
N GLY A 186 0.92 -18.48 3.22
CA GLY A 186 1.40 -17.59 4.28
C GLY A 186 2.78 -18.00 4.81
N LEU A 187 3.00 -19.29 5.04
CA LEU A 187 4.31 -19.80 5.46
C LEU A 187 5.39 -19.61 4.39
N ASN A 188 5.05 -19.80 3.12
CA ASN A 188 5.99 -19.60 2.01
C ASN A 188 6.37 -18.12 1.86
N LEU A 189 5.43 -17.21 2.10
CA LEU A 189 5.71 -15.77 2.15
C LEU A 189 6.75 -15.46 3.22
N LEU A 190 6.55 -15.92 4.45
CA LEU A 190 7.47 -15.67 5.57
C LEU A 190 8.86 -16.27 5.34
N ARG A 191 8.93 -17.52 4.86
CA ARG A 191 10.21 -18.15 4.49
C ARG A 191 10.90 -17.39 3.35
N GLY A 192 10.14 -16.92 2.37
CA GLY A 192 10.66 -16.11 1.26
C GLY A 192 11.24 -14.79 1.74
N ALA A 193 10.55 -14.09 2.65
CA ALA A 193 11.04 -12.86 3.27
C ALA A 193 12.33 -13.11 4.07
N GLN A 194 12.35 -14.15 4.91
CA GLN A 194 13.54 -14.54 5.67
C GLN A 194 14.72 -14.87 4.74
N ALA A 195 14.50 -15.67 3.70
CA ALA A 195 15.54 -16.07 2.74
C ALA A 195 16.08 -14.87 1.94
N ALA A 196 15.24 -13.87 1.66
CA ALA A 196 15.66 -12.63 1.02
C ALA A 196 16.48 -11.71 1.96
N GLY A 197 16.46 -11.97 3.27
CA GLY A 197 17.12 -11.17 4.29
C GLY A 197 16.28 -10.01 4.82
N VAL A 198 14.94 -10.08 4.68
CA VAL A 198 14.01 -9.15 5.32
C VAL A 198 13.97 -9.45 6.82
N ARG A 199 14.16 -8.42 7.66
CA ARG A 199 13.88 -8.53 9.09
C ARG A 199 12.38 -8.33 9.30
N THR A 200 11.68 -9.41 9.62
CA THR A 200 10.28 -9.36 10.07
C THR A 200 10.25 -9.05 11.56
N ASP A 201 9.54 -7.98 11.94
CA ASP A 201 9.35 -7.61 13.34
C ASP A 201 8.08 -8.24 13.91
N VAL A 202 6.98 -8.24 13.15
CA VAL A 202 5.72 -8.92 13.52
C VAL A 202 5.10 -9.69 12.36
N VAL A 203 4.51 -10.84 12.67
CA VAL A 203 3.56 -11.58 11.83
C VAL A 203 2.20 -11.49 12.51
N ASN A 204 1.34 -10.66 11.94
CA ASN A 204 0.03 -10.32 12.47
C ASN A 204 -1.03 -11.21 11.82
N VAL A 205 -1.71 -12.04 12.59
CA VAL A 205 -2.72 -12.94 12.03
C VAL A 205 -4.12 -12.36 12.14
N MET A 206 -4.84 -12.39 11.02
CA MET A 206 -6.25 -12.00 10.96
C MET A 206 -7.12 -13.12 11.54
N THR A 207 -7.43 -13.02 12.83
CA THR A 207 -8.23 -14.01 13.57
C THR A 207 -9.72 -13.75 13.40
N MET A 208 -10.17 -13.76 12.15
CA MET A 208 -11.51 -13.44 11.70
C MET A 208 -11.89 -14.30 10.49
N ASP A 209 -13.18 -14.32 10.19
CA ASP A 209 -13.78 -14.94 8.99
C ASP A 209 -13.28 -16.34 8.67
N TYR A 210 -13.24 -17.19 9.70
CA TYR A 210 -12.78 -18.58 9.57
C TYR A 210 -13.75 -19.42 8.72
N GLY A 211 -15.01 -19.01 8.66
CA GLY A 211 -16.08 -19.72 7.97
C GLY A 211 -16.86 -20.62 8.93
N ALA A 212 -18.16 -20.74 8.68
CA ALA A 212 -19.13 -21.39 9.57
C ALA A 212 -18.78 -22.84 9.94
N SER A 213 -18.09 -23.57 9.05
CA SER A 213 -17.65 -24.95 9.31
C SER A 213 -16.53 -25.03 10.35
N ILE A 214 -15.67 -24.01 10.42
CA ILE A 214 -14.57 -23.94 11.37
C ILE A 214 -15.05 -23.36 12.70
N SER A 215 -15.78 -22.24 12.65
CA SER A 215 -16.28 -21.57 13.84
C SER A 215 -17.34 -22.40 14.55
N ASN A 216 -18.35 -22.92 13.85
CA ASN A 216 -19.33 -23.92 14.31
C ASN A 216 -19.75 -23.78 15.81
N GLY A 217 -20.17 -22.59 16.22
CA GLY A 217 -20.64 -22.29 17.58
C GLY A 217 -19.55 -22.14 18.65
N LYS A 218 -18.27 -22.20 18.29
CA LYS A 218 -17.14 -21.91 19.18
C LYS A 218 -17.02 -20.41 19.41
N LYS A 219 -16.41 -20.04 20.53
CA LYS A 219 -16.11 -18.64 20.86
C LYS A 219 -14.96 -18.13 20.00
N MET A 220 -15.09 -16.92 19.50
CA MET A 220 -14.05 -16.32 18.66
C MET A 220 -12.76 -16.05 19.43
N GLY A 221 -12.83 -15.77 20.74
CA GLY A 221 -11.65 -15.60 21.60
C GLY A 221 -10.81 -16.87 21.71
N ASP A 222 -11.46 -18.03 21.84
CA ASP A 222 -10.78 -19.33 21.89
C ASP A 222 -10.06 -19.62 20.56
N LEU A 223 -10.73 -19.34 19.42
CA LEU A 223 -10.16 -19.53 18.09
C LEU A 223 -8.99 -18.58 17.82
N ALA A 224 -9.08 -17.33 18.25
CA ALA A 224 -8.00 -16.35 18.12
C ALA A 224 -6.76 -16.76 18.94
N VAL A 225 -6.95 -17.19 20.19
CA VAL A 225 -5.85 -17.72 21.03
C VAL A 225 -5.26 -18.99 20.41
N GLN A 226 -6.10 -19.87 19.86
CA GLN A 226 -5.61 -21.07 19.17
C GLN A 226 -4.75 -20.71 17.95
N ALA A 227 -5.20 -19.77 17.12
CA ALA A 227 -4.46 -19.29 15.95
C ALA A 227 -3.10 -18.71 16.36
N ALA A 228 -3.04 -17.90 17.42
CA ALA A 228 -1.80 -17.32 17.94
C ALA A 228 -0.80 -18.40 18.41
N ASN A 229 -1.25 -19.43 19.12
CA ASN A 229 -0.42 -20.56 19.52
C ASN A 229 0.09 -21.38 18.33
N SER A 230 -0.77 -21.59 17.32
CA SER A 230 -0.39 -22.26 16.08
C SER A 230 0.66 -21.47 15.31
N LEU A 231 0.47 -20.15 15.19
CA LEU A 231 1.44 -19.25 14.57
C LEU A 231 2.78 -19.32 15.31
N PHE A 232 2.80 -19.16 16.63
CA PHE A 232 4.02 -19.27 17.43
C PHE A 232 4.79 -20.57 17.14
N SER A 233 4.06 -21.70 17.08
CA SER A 233 4.65 -23.01 16.74
C SER A 233 5.24 -23.04 15.32
N GLN A 234 4.57 -22.41 14.36
CA GLN A 234 5.07 -22.26 12.98
C GLN A 234 6.30 -21.35 12.91
N LEU A 235 6.32 -20.25 13.66
CA LEU A 235 7.45 -19.30 13.71
C LEU A 235 8.72 -19.96 14.25
N LYS A 236 8.63 -20.90 15.20
CA LYS A 236 9.77 -21.70 15.67
C LYS A 236 10.48 -22.46 14.53
N GLY A 237 9.71 -22.94 13.56
CA GLY A 237 10.26 -23.65 12.40
C GLY A 237 10.90 -22.73 11.36
N ILE A 238 10.59 -21.44 11.37
CA ILE A 238 11.11 -20.45 10.42
C ILE A 238 12.32 -19.72 11.05
N TYR A 239 12.13 -19.13 12.23
CA TYR A 239 13.12 -18.29 12.90
C TYR A 239 13.84 -19.06 14.02
N THR A 240 14.60 -20.09 13.63
CA THR A 240 15.21 -21.08 14.54
C THR A 240 16.24 -20.53 15.53
N THR A 241 16.71 -19.30 15.33
CA THR A 241 17.69 -18.63 16.21
C THR A 241 17.05 -17.74 17.28
N LYS A 242 15.73 -17.52 17.23
CA LYS A 242 15.02 -16.68 18.19
C LYS A 242 14.56 -17.49 19.40
N SER A 243 14.61 -16.88 20.57
CA SER A 243 14.01 -17.43 21.79
C SER A 243 12.48 -17.42 21.73
N ASP A 244 11.85 -18.23 22.59
CA ASP A 244 10.38 -18.25 22.72
C ASP A 244 9.80 -16.85 23.03
N ALA A 245 10.47 -16.05 23.85
CA ALA A 245 10.01 -14.69 24.18
C ALA A 245 10.06 -13.77 22.94
N GLU A 246 11.12 -13.85 22.14
CA GLU A 246 11.23 -13.10 20.89
C GLU A 246 10.19 -13.56 19.86
N LEU A 247 9.92 -14.87 19.78
CA LEU A 247 8.91 -15.40 18.87
C LEU A 247 7.49 -14.99 19.27
N TRP A 248 7.18 -14.93 20.57
CA TRP A 248 5.90 -14.37 21.02
C TRP A 248 5.80 -12.88 20.73
N ALA A 249 6.88 -12.12 20.89
CA ALA A 249 6.91 -10.71 20.49
C ALA A 249 6.78 -10.51 18.97
N MET A 250 7.07 -11.53 18.15
CA MET A 250 6.76 -11.51 16.72
C MET A 250 5.30 -11.82 16.40
N VAL A 251 4.51 -12.36 17.32
CA VAL A 251 3.09 -12.63 17.06
C VAL A 251 2.30 -11.32 17.13
N GLY A 252 1.43 -11.11 16.15
CA GLY A 252 0.34 -10.13 16.21
C GLY A 252 -1.02 -10.81 16.09
N ILE A 253 -2.05 -10.24 16.72
CA ILE A 253 -3.42 -10.77 16.69
C ILE A 253 -4.37 -9.64 16.26
N THR A 254 -5.11 -9.87 15.18
CA THR A 254 -6.11 -8.93 14.63
C THR A 254 -7.43 -9.65 14.42
N PRO A 255 -8.37 -9.61 15.39
CA PRO A 255 -9.75 -10.00 15.14
C PRO A 255 -10.52 -8.89 14.41
N MET A 256 -11.63 -9.26 13.78
CA MET A 256 -12.69 -8.32 13.44
C MET A 256 -13.60 -8.21 14.66
N ILE A 257 -13.82 -6.99 15.16
CA ILE A 257 -14.57 -6.80 16.42
C ILE A 257 -16.08 -6.93 16.19
N GLY A 258 -16.77 -7.48 17.18
CA GLY A 258 -18.20 -7.73 17.08
C GLY A 258 -18.54 -8.69 15.95
N LYS A 259 -19.57 -8.40 15.17
CA LYS A 259 -20.01 -9.24 14.07
C LYS A 259 -19.02 -9.19 12.90
N ASN A 260 -18.66 -10.36 12.39
CA ASN A 260 -17.81 -10.52 11.22
C ASN A 260 -18.64 -10.70 9.94
N ASP A 261 -17.97 -10.87 8.79
CA ASP A 261 -18.62 -11.16 7.50
C ASP A 261 -19.29 -12.54 7.50
N VAL A 262 -18.67 -13.51 8.20
CA VAL A 262 -19.29 -14.79 8.52
C VAL A 262 -20.33 -14.58 9.63
N GLN A 263 -21.61 -14.65 9.29
CA GLN A 263 -22.72 -14.24 10.17
C GLN A 263 -22.78 -14.95 11.53
N THR A 264 -22.23 -16.16 11.65
CA THR A 264 -22.17 -16.93 12.90
C THR A 264 -21.00 -16.52 13.80
N GLU A 265 -20.08 -15.69 13.30
CA GLU A 265 -18.88 -15.26 14.00
C GLU A 265 -19.11 -13.88 14.61
N ILE A 266 -19.08 -13.86 15.94
CA ILE A 266 -19.22 -12.63 16.73
C ILE A 266 -18.08 -12.63 17.75
N PHE A 267 -17.11 -11.75 17.54
CA PHE A 267 -16.04 -11.47 18.50
C PHE A 267 -16.55 -10.49 19.57
N THR A 268 -16.89 -11.00 20.74
CA THR A 268 -17.50 -10.22 21.81
C THR A 268 -16.47 -9.47 22.66
N THR A 269 -16.93 -8.54 23.51
CA THR A 269 -16.06 -7.84 24.48
C THR A 269 -15.44 -8.80 25.51
N ALA A 270 -16.08 -9.95 25.77
CA ALA A 270 -15.50 -11.02 26.58
C ALA A 270 -14.35 -11.73 25.86
N ASP A 271 -14.50 -12.01 24.56
CA ASP A 271 -13.42 -12.54 23.71
C ASP A 271 -12.24 -11.56 23.65
N ALA A 272 -12.53 -10.26 23.55
CA ALA A 272 -11.51 -9.22 23.59
C ALA A 272 -10.71 -9.24 24.90
N THR A 273 -11.40 -9.38 26.03
CA THR A 273 -10.75 -9.47 27.35
C THR A 273 -9.86 -10.72 27.44
N GLN A 274 -10.31 -11.86 26.90
CA GLN A 274 -9.52 -13.08 26.84
C GLN A 274 -8.25 -12.91 26.01
N VAL A 275 -8.37 -12.36 24.80
CA VAL A 275 -7.23 -12.13 23.89
C VAL A 275 -6.26 -11.10 24.49
N ALA A 276 -6.76 -10.02 25.10
CA ALA A 276 -5.94 -9.02 25.79
C ALA A 276 -5.12 -9.62 26.95
N ASN A 277 -5.75 -10.46 27.77
CA ASN A 277 -5.06 -11.15 28.88
C ASN A 277 -4.00 -12.13 28.37
N PHE A 278 -4.31 -12.90 27.32
CA PHE A 278 -3.36 -13.78 26.65
C PHE A 278 -2.16 -12.98 26.11
N ALA A 279 -2.42 -11.87 25.43
CA ALA A 279 -1.38 -11.02 24.88
C ALA A 279 -0.43 -10.48 25.95
N LYS A 280 -0.99 -9.99 27.06
CA LYS A 280 -0.23 -9.52 28.21
C LYS A 280 0.59 -10.63 28.87
N GLN A 281 0.06 -11.85 28.96
CA GLN A 281 0.76 -12.99 29.55
C GLN A 281 2.01 -13.37 28.76
N TYR A 282 1.94 -13.34 27.43
CA TYR A 282 3.03 -13.78 26.54
C TYR A 282 3.87 -12.64 25.96
N ASN A 283 3.55 -11.38 26.26
CA ASN A 283 4.14 -10.19 25.64
C ASN A 283 4.06 -10.24 24.10
N ILE A 284 2.86 -10.55 23.59
CA ILE A 284 2.55 -10.51 22.16
C ILE A 284 2.88 -9.13 21.61
N GLY A 285 3.54 -9.04 20.45
CA GLY A 285 4.06 -7.76 19.94
C GLY A 285 2.96 -6.77 19.56
N LEU A 286 1.90 -7.25 18.89
CA LEU A 286 0.84 -6.40 18.37
C LEU A 286 -0.56 -6.97 18.67
N LEU A 287 -1.39 -6.16 19.31
CA LEU A 287 -2.84 -6.27 19.24
C LEU A 287 -3.37 -5.22 18.28
N SER A 288 -4.10 -5.64 17.25
CA SER A 288 -4.85 -4.75 16.37
C SER A 288 -6.27 -5.31 16.24
N PHE A 289 -7.13 -4.65 15.49
CA PHE A 289 -8.42 -5.19 15.10
C PHE A 289 -8.99 -4.41 13.92
N TRP A 290 -9.93 -5.04 13.20
CA TRP A 290 -10.76 -4.39 12.19
C TRP A 290 -12.11 -3.97 12.79
N ALA A 291 -12.38 -2.68 13.02
CA ALA A 291 -11.53 -1.49 12.88
C ALA A 291 -11.94 -0.42 13.92
N LEU A 292 -11.12 0.60 14.17
CA LEU A 292 -11.36 1.63 15.19
C LEU A 292 -12.69 2.37 14.98
N GLN A 293 -13.04 2.70 13.74
CA GLN A 293 -14.30 3.35 13.39
C GLN A 293 -15.53 2.46 13.70
N ARG A 294 -15.36 1.13 13.68
CA ARG A 294 -16.41 0.15 14.02
C ARG A 294 -16.60 0.00 15.53
N ASP A 295 -15.66 0.48 16.35
CA ASP A 295 -15.66 0.34 17.81
C ASP A 295 -16.64 1.33 18.47
N ARG A 296 -17.91 1.17 18.11
CA ARG A 296 -19.02 1.98 18.61
C ARG A 296 -20.28 1.14 18.72
N SER A 297 -21.13 1.53 19.66
CA SER A 297 -22.46 0.95 19.79
C SER A 297 -23.40 1.52 18.71
N GLY A 298 -24.39 0.74 18.31
CA GLY A 298 -25.42 1.21 17.38
C GLY A 298 -25.99 0.11 16.50
N SER A 299 -26.79 0.55 15.53
CA SER A 299 -27.43 -0.27 14.51
C SER A 299 -27.10 0.31 13.14
N GLY A 300 -26.86 -0.54 12.14
CA GLY A 300 -26.51 -0.11 10.78
C GLY A 300 -25.70 -1.17 10.05
N SER A 301 -24.90 -0.73 9.08
CA SER A 301 -23.98 -1.62 8.38
C SER A 301 -22.94 -2.20 9.34
N LEU A 302 -22.50 -3.44 9.05
CA LEU A 302 -21.38 -4.06 9.76
C LEU A 302 -20.06 -3.30 9.49
N ASP A 303 -19.97 -2.56 8.38
CA ASP A 303 -18.80 -1.72 8.05
C ASP A 303 -18.64 -0.55 9.01
N ASP A 304 -19.75 -0.14 9.62
CA ASP A 304 -19.85 1.06 10.44
C ASP A 304 -19.89 0.74 11.93
N PHE A 305 -20.41 -0.43 12.32
CA PHE A 305 -20.63 -0.79 13.71
C PHE A 305 -20.13 -2.22 13.97
N SER A 306 -19.62 -2.47 15.18
CA SER A 306 -19.32 -3.82 15.65
C SER A 306 -20.58 -4.67 15.82
N LEU A 307 -21.77 -4.06 15.93
CA LEU A 307 -23.06 -4.76 16.07
C LEU A 307 -23.09 -5.78 17.24
N THR A 308 -22.42 -5.45 18.34
CA THR A 308 -22.41 -6.23 19.58
C THR A 308 -22.71 -5.31 20.77
N PRO A 309 -23.28 -5.82 21.89
CA PRO A 309 -23.46 -5.00 23.09
C PRO A 309 -22.13 -4.49 23.63
N GLN A 310 -21.94 -3.16 23.58
CA GLN A 310 -20.74 -2.48 24.05
C GLN A 310 -20.97 -1.00 24.34
N THR A 311 -20.01 -0.34 25.00
CA THR A 311 -19.85 1.12 24.96
C THR A 311 -18.94 1.54 23.81
N ASP A 312 -18.97 2.81 23.43
CA ASP A 312 -18.04 3.33 22.41
C ASP A 312 -16.58 3.17 22.88
N TYR A 313 -15.71 2.73 21.96
CA TYR A 313 -14.29 2.44 22.15
C TYR A 313 -13.95 1.28 23.09
N GLN A 314 -14.92 0.42 23.44
CA GLN A 314 -14.72 -0.61 24.46
C GLN A 314 -13.66 -1.65 24.04
N PHE A 315 -13.64 -2.06 22.77
CA PHE A 315 -12.62 -2.99 22.28
C PHE A 315 -11.23 -2.35 22.35
N TYR A 316 -11.10 -1.09 21.93
CA TYR A 316 -9.85 -0.35 22.01
C TYR A 316 -9.34 -0.24 23.44
N GLN A 317 -10.19 0.16 24.39
CA GLN A 317 -9.76 0.26 25.80
C GLN A 317 -9.31 -1.09 26.35
N THR A 318 -9.98 -2.18 25.96
CA THR A 318 -9.63 -3.53 26.39
C THR A 318 -8.25 -3.94 25.87
N PHE A 319 -7.97 -3.73 24.59
CA PHE A 319 -6.66 -4.07 24.01
C PHE A 319 -5.57 -3.12 24.49
N LYS A 320 -5.86 -1.83 24.64
CA LYS A 320 -4.94 -0.84 25.22
C LYS A 320 -4.48 -1.24 26.62
N ALA A 321 -5.34 -1.82 27.45
CA ALA A 321 -5.00 -2.26 28.80
C ALA A 321 -4.01 -3.45 28.82
N ALA A 322 -3.83 -4.16 27.70
CA ALA A 322 -2.82 -5.22 27.56
C ALA A 322 -1.41 -4.69 27.29
N LYS A 323 -1.25 -3.38 27.01
CA LYS A 323 0.05 -2.76 26.72
C LYS A 323 1.07 -3.06 27.82
N THR A 324 2.25 -3.54 27.44
CA THR A 324 3.38 -3.78 28.34
C THR A 324 4.60 -3.02 27.84
N GLY A 325 5.47 -2.58 28.75
CA GLY A 325 6.76 -1.96 28.41
C GLY A 325 6.68 -0.78 27.42
N THR A 326 7.77 -0.57 26.69
CA THR A 326 7.84 0.38 25.57
C THR A 326 7.69 -0.40 24.27
N PRO A 327 6.66 -0.17 23.45
CA PRO A 327 6.46 -0.92 22.19
C PRO A 327 7.68 -0.91 21.25
N ALA A 328 7.81 -1.98 20.45
CA ALA A 328 8.84 -2.07 19.40
C ALA A 328 8.58 -1.14 18.22
N THR A 329 7.33 -0.74 17.98
CA THR A 329 7.00 0.25 16.94
C THR A 329 7.65 1.59 17.28
N PRO A 330 8.47 2.15 16.38
CA PRO A 330 9.20 3.37 16.66
C PRO A 330 8.26 4.57 16.82
N VAL A 331 8.53 5.39 17.84
CA VAL A 331 8.07 6.78 17.85
C VAL A 331 8.86 7.52 16.77
N PRO A 332 8.25 8.45 16.01
CA PRO A 332 8.97 9.23 15.02
C PRO A 332 10.23 9.85 15.62
N THR A 333 11.38 9.47 15.09
CA THR A 333 12.63 10.19 15.32
C THR A 333 12.52 11.48 14.54
N ALA A 334 12.73 12.63 15.19
CA ALA A 334 12.79 13.91 14.49
C ALA A 334 13.76 13.76 13.32
N THR A 335 13.27 13.92 12.08
CA THR A 335 14.14 13.99 10.91
C THR A 335 15.18 15.06 11.23
N PRO A 336 16.49 14.75 11.17
CA PRO A 336 17.52 15.76 11.38
C PRO A 336 17.16 16.94 10.48
N ALA A 337 17.02 18.13 11.07
CA ALA A 337 16.83 19.34 10.28
C ALA A 337 17.91 19.32 9.17
N PRO A 338 17.55 19.58 7.90
CA PRO A 338 18.52 19.54 6.82
C PRO A 338 19.72 20.37 7.26
N THR A 339 20.89 19.72 7.37
CA THR A 339 22.12 20.41 7.73
C THR A 339 22.24 21.60 6.79
N ALA A 340 22.19 22.82 7.34
CA ALA A 340 22.28 24.03 6.55
C ALA A 340 23.44 23.86 5.58
N THR A 341 23.16 23.94 4.28
CA THR A 341 24.19 23.82 3.25
C THR A 341 25.31 24.79 3.64
N PRO A 342 26.57 24.34 3.75
CA PRO A 342 27.67 25.23 4.09
C PRO A 342 27.60 26.44 3.16
N LYS A 343 27.50 27.64 3.73
CA LYS A 343 27.58 28.89 2.97
C LYS A 343 28.84 28.78 2.10
N PRO A 344 28.76 28.91 0.77
CA PRO A 344 29.92 28.74 -0.09
C PRO A 344 31.04 29.68 0.39
N THR A 345 32.17 29.10 0.76
CA THR A 345 33.39 29.85 1.06
C THR A 345 33.77 30.62 -0.20
N ALA A 346 33.90 31.94 -0.08
CA ALA A 346 34.26 32.80 -1.21
C ALA A 346 35.53 32.28 -1.90
N THR A 347 35.42 32.01 -3.19
CA THR A 347 36.55 31.66 -4.05
C THR A 347 37.54 32.84 -4.09
N PRO A 348 38.86 32.64 -3.87
CA PRO A 348 39.83 33.71 -4.02
C PRO A 348 39.83 34.27 -5.44
N ALA A 349 39.91 35.60 -5.54
CA ALA A 349 39.93 36.32 -6.82
C ALA A 349 41.16 35.92 -7.68
N PRO A 350 40.99 35.71 -9.00
CA PRO A 350 42.12 35.40 -9.88
C PRO A 350 43.03 36.63 -10.07
N THR A 351 44.33 36.40 -9.96
CA THR A 351 45.40 37.37 -10.22
C THR A 351 45.41 37.78 -11.70
N ALA A 352 45.53 39.09 -11.96
CA ALA A 352 45.51 39.68 -13.30
C ALA A 352 46.75 39.31 -14.14
N THR A 353 46.53 38.98 -15.41
CA THR A 353 47.57 38.81 -16.45
C THR A 353 47.51 40.00 -17.42
N PRO A 354 48.66 40.52 -17.94
CA PRO A 354 48.68 41.79 -18.67
C PRO A 354 48.15 41.70 -20.11
N VAL A 355 47.59 42.83 -20.55
CA VAL A 355 46.99 43.09 -21.86
C VAL A 355 48.05 43.44 -22.92
N PRO A 356 48.00 42.87 -24.14
CA PRO A 356 48.59 43.48 -25.33
C PRO A 356 47.53 44.22 -26.15
N THR A 357 47.87 45.46 -26.49
CA THR A 357 47.11 46.44 -27.27
C THR A 357 47.19 46.13 -28.78
N GLY A 358 46.05 46.07 -29.46
CA GLY A 358 45.98 46.00 -30.92
C GLY A 358 44.60 46.44 -31.45
N THR A 359 44.58 47.58 -32.13
CA THR A 359 43.43 48.35 -32.65
C THR A 359 42.68 47.63 -33.79
N PRO A 360 41.34 47.77 -33.93
CA PRO A 360 40.55 47.07 -34.94
C PRO A 360 40.45 47.82 -36.28
N THR A 361 40.38 47.06 -37.37
CA THR A 361 40.02 47.55 -38.72
C THR A 361 38.67 46.95 -39.14
N VAL A 362 37.78 47.82 -39.61
CA VAL A 362 36.40 47.56 -40.06
C VAL A 362 36.38 46.97 -41.49
N THR A 363 35.30 46.29 -41.92
CA THR A 363 34.37 46.55 -43.08
C THR A 363 33.55 45.25 -43.43
N PRO A 364 32.54 45.20 -44.34
CA PRO A 364 31.11 45.06 -43.95
C PRO A 364 30.31 43.86 -44.56
N LYS A 365 29.11 43.65 -43.96
CA LYS A 365 27.79 43.18 -44.47
C LYS A 365 27.68 42.42 -45.81
N PRO A 366 26.88 41.32 -45.84
CA PRO A 366 25.92 41.11 -46.93
C PRO A 366 24.45 40.95 -46.49
N THR A 367 23.61 41.15 -47.50
CA THR A 367 22.19 41.52 -47.51
C THR A 367 21.25 40.31 -47.61
N THR A 368 20.03 40.47 -47.13
CA THR A 368 18.93 39.49 -47.11
C THR A 368 18.21 39.33 -48.46
N THR A 369 17.85 38.09 -48.81
CA THR A 369 16.89 37.76 -49.89
C THR A 369 15.65 37.09 -49.27
N PRO A 370 14.40 37.50 -49.59
CA PRO A 370 13.20 36.86 -49.06
C PRO A 370 12.70 35.75 -50.01
N VAL A 371 12.11 34.69 -49.43
CA VAL A 371 11.33 33.68 -50.16
C VAL A 371 9.95 33.57 -49.49
N PRO A 372 8.84 33.61 -50.25
CA PRO A 372 7.49 33.56 -49.71
C PRO A 372 6.94 32.13 -49.70
N THR A 373 6.24 31.73 -48.64
CA THR A 373 5.41 30.52 -48.67
C THR A 373 4.16 30.65 -47.83
N THR A 374 3.07 30.22 -48.45
CA THR A 374 1.65 30.30 -48.11
C THR A 374 1.24 29.59 -46.82
N ALA A 375 0.35 30.23 -46.05
CA ALA A 375 -0.27 29.71 -44.84
C ALA A 375 -1.39 28.69 -45.14
N PRO A 376 -1.50 27.58 -44.39
CA PRO A 376 -2.73 26.80 -44.31
C PRO A 376 -3.62 27.32 -43.17
N THR A 377 -4.90 27.51 -43.50
CA THR A 377 -5.99 27.85 -42.60
C THR A 377 -6.28 26.71 -41.63
N VAL A 378 -6.28 26.98 -40.32
CA VAL A 378 -6.78 26.07 -39.28
C VAL A 378 -8.14 26.55 -38.76
N THR A 379 -9.13 25.68 -38.90
CA THR A 379 -10.48 25.85 -38.35
C THR A 379 -10.46 25.62 -36.82
N PRO A 380 -11.05 26.50 -35.99
CA PRO A 380 -11.06 26.31 -34.55
C PRO A 380 -12.04 25.18 -34.14
N LYS A 381 -11.54 24.27 -33.29
CA LYS A 381 -12.33 23.26 -32.57
C LYS A 381 -13.10 23.95 -31.44
N PRO A 382 -14.41 23.71 -31.25
CA PRO A 382 -15.19 24.41 -30.24
C PRO A 382 -14.77 24.02 -28.82
N THR A 383 -14.57 25.03 -27.99
CA THR A 383 -14.37 24.94 -26.54
C THR A 383 -15.73 24.76 -25.86
N ALA A 384 -15.91 23.67 -25.11
CA ALA A 384 -17.13 23.45 -24.32
C ALA A 384 -17.17 24.43 -23.14
N THR A 385 -18.28 25.15 -23.02
CA THR A 385 -18.65 25.98 -21.86
C THR A 385 -19.34 25.07 -20.83
N PRO A 386 -19.05 25.15 -19.52
CA PRO A 386 -19.77 24.35 -18.54
C PRO A 386 -21.22 24.85 -18.40
N VAL A 387 -22.17 23.94 -18.61
CA VAL A 387 -23.61 24.14 -18.36
C VAL A 387 -23.90 23.74 -16.90
N PRO A 388 -24.65 24.52 -16.11
CA PRO A 388 -25.12 24.08 -14.81
C PRO A 388 -26.29 23.10 -14.97
N SER A 389 -26.17 21.88 -14.43
CA SER A 389 -27.19 20.83 -14.56
C SER A 389 -27.85 20.55 -13.22
N THR A 390 -29.14 20.88 -13.09
CA THR A 390 -30.02 20.50 -11.96
C THR A 390 -30.57 19.08 -12.13
N THR A 391 -29.72 18.09 -12.36
CA THR A 391 -30.17 16.71 -12.62
C THR A 391 -30.70 16.06 -11.32
N THR A 392 -31.95 15.58 -11.33
CA THR A 392 -32.54 14.82 -10.20
C THR A 392 -31.82 13.48 -10.01
N CYS A 393 -31.52 13.08 -8.77
CA CYS A 393 -30.92 11.78 -8.49
C CYS A 393 -31.88 10.62 -8.75
N ALA A 394 -31.37 9.54 -9.36
CA ALA A 394 -32.05 8.27 -9.52
C ALA A 394 -32.15 7.50 -8.19
N ALA A 395 -32.75 6.31 -8.21
CA ALA A 395 -32.83 5.46 -7.02
C ALA A 395 -31.43 5.01 -6.57
N THR A 396 -31.19 4.98 -5.26
CA THR A 396 -29.87 4.63 -4.69
C THR A 396 -29.41 3.24 -5.13
N TRP A 397 -28.14 3.13 -5.52
CA TRP A 397 -27.51 1.85 -5.86
C TRP A 397 -27.42 0.93 -4.63
N SER A 398 -27.61 -0.37 -4.85
CA SER A 398 -27.50 -1.44 -3.85
C SER A 398 -26.63 -2.57 -4.38
N SER A 399 -25.65 -3.00 -3.59
CA SER A 399 -24.73 -4.08 -3.96
C SER A 399 -25.42 -5.43 -4.14
N SER A 400 -26.53 -5.68 -3.44
CA SER A 400 -27.28 -6.94 -3.52
C SER A 400 -28.24 -7.00 -4.70
N THR A 401 -28.47 -5.89 -5.41
CA THR A 401 -29.44 -5.82 -6.52
C THR A 401 -28.73 -6.05 -7.84
N ALA A 402 -29.29 -6.94 -8.67
CA ALA A 402 -28.83 -7.13 -10.05
C ALA A 402 -29.47 -6.08 -10.97
N TYR A 403 -28.64 -5.39 -11.74
CA TYR A 403 -29.03 -4.34 -12.67
C TYR A 403 -28.80 -4.80 -14.10
N ASN A 404 -29.85 -4.77 -14.92
CA ASN A 404 -29.74 -5.04 -16.35
C ASN A 404 -29.18 -3.82 -17.10
N GLY A 405 -28.60 -4.03 -18.28
CA GLY A 405 -28.11 -2.94 -19.14
C GLY A 405 -29.17 -1.87 -19.37
N GLY A 406 -28.80 -0.61 -19.20
CA GLY A 406 -29.66 0.58 -19.28
C GLY A 406 -30.23 1.07 -17.94
N ALA A 407 -30.16 0.29 -16.86
CA ALA A 407 -30.65 0.70 -15.55
C ALA A 407 -29.83 1.86 -14.96
N THR A 408 -30.50 2.86 -14.39
CA THR A 408 -29.86 4.04 -13.79
C THR A 408 -30.03 4.07 -12.28
N VAL A 409 -28.95 4.37 -11.57
CA VAL A 409 -28.88 4.43 -10.10
C VAL A 409 -28.13 5.67 -9.64
N ALA A 410 -28.38 6.13 -8.42
CA ALA A 410 -27.61 7.18 -7.77
C ALA A 410 -26.61 6.58 -6.77
N TYR A 411 -25.37 7.07 -6.79
CA TYR A 411 -24.33 6.72 -5.84
C TYR A 411 -23.40 7.93 -5.65
N ASN A 412 -23.04 8.27 -4.41
CA ASN A 412 -22.15 9.40 -4.09
C ASN A 412 -22.46 10.74 -4.81
N GLY A 413 -23.75 11.09 -4.92
CA GLY A 413 -24.17 12.35 -5.54
C GLY A 413 -24.05 12.40 -7.07
N HIS A 414 -23.87 11.24 -7.72
CA HIS A 414 -23.85 11.09 -9.17
C HIS A 414 -24.88 10.06 -9.62
N ASN A 415 -25.40 10.21 -10.83
CA ASN A 415 -26.19 9.18 -11.51
C ASN A 415 -25.28 8.31 -12.38
N TYR A 416 -25.50 6.99 -12.37
CA TYR A 416 -24.76 6.02 -13.17
C TYR A 416 -25.71 5.11 -13.94
N GLN A 417 -25.34 4.71 -15.16
CA GLN A 417 -26.09 3.77 -15.99
C GLN A 417 -25.34 2.47 -16.22
N ALA A 418 -26.00 1.33 -16.02
CA ALA A 418 -25.44 0.02 -16.32
C ALA A 418 -25.25 -0.15 -17.83
N LYS A 419 -24.06 -0.51 -18.30
CA LYS A 419 -23.76 -0.81 -19.71
C LYS A 419 -24.24 -2.20 -20.12
N TRP A 420 -24.22 -3.15 -19.18
CA TRP A 420 -24.73 -4.52 -19.31
C TRP A 420 -25.11 -5.06 -17.91
N TRP A 421 -25.47 -6.33 -17.81
CA TRP A 421 -25.83 -6.94 -16.53
C TRP A 421 -24.72 -6.81 -15.48
N THR A 422 -25.06 -6.33 -14.28
CA THR A 422 -24.10 -6.14 -13.19
C THR A 422 -24.76 -6.27 -11.82
N GLN A 423 -24.05 -6.84 -10.85
CA GLN A 423 -24.47 -6.95 -9.45
C GLN A 423 -23.23 -6.83 -8.58
N GLY A 424 -23.30 -6.08 -7.48
CA GLY A 424 -22.17 -5.90 -6.56
C GLY A 424 -21.04 -4.98 -7.05
N ASN A 425 -20.98 -4.62 -8.34
CA ASN A 425 -19.99 -3.66 -8.84
C ASN A 425 -20.38 -2.23 -8.43
N VAL A 426 -19.56 -1.58 -7.61
CA VAL A 426 -19.80 -0.21 -7.12
C VAL A 426 -19.71 0.80 -8.28
N PRO A 427 -20.72 1.64 -8.52
CA PRO A 427 -20.77 2.48 -9.72
C PRO A 427 -19.58 3.42 -9.90
N SER A 428 -19.09 4.05 -8.83
CA SER A 428 -17.98 5.00 -8.91
C SER A 428 -16.60 4.36 -9.15
N SER A 429 -16.42 3.08 -8.86
CA SER A 429 -15.15 2.34 -9.04
C SER A 429 -15.20 1.31 -10.17
N SER A 430 -16.30 1.29 -10.93
CA SER A 430 -16.54 0.37 -12.03
C SER A 430 -17.06 1.13 -13.25
N THR A 431 -16.44 2.30 -13.51
CA THR A 431 -16.60 3.10 -14.72
C THR A 431 -15.38 3.01 -15.63
N GLY A 432 -15.61 3.09 -16.94
CA GLY A 432 -14.56 3.05 -17.96
C GLY A 432 -14.76 1.96 -19.01
N ASP A 433 -13.73 1.71 -19.80
CA ASP A 433 -13.74 0.69 -20.84
C ASP A 433 -13.73 -0.71 -20.23
N GLY A 434 -14.63 -1.58 -20.69
CA GLY A 434 -14.80 -2.93 -20.14
C GLY A 434 -15.44 -2.98 -18.75
N GLN A 435 -15.88 -1.87 -18.19
CA GLN A 435 -16.53 -1.80 -16.87
C GLN A 435 -18.05 -1.64 -16.97
N PRO A 436 -18.81 -2.15 -15.99
CA PRO A 436 -20.27 -2.26 -16.09
C PRO A 436 -21.03 -0.94 -15.95
N TRP A 437 -20.44 0.14 -15.43
CA TRP A 437 -21.14 1.42 -15.21
C TRP A 437 -20.62 2.55 -16.11
N ALA A 438 -21.53 3.45 -16.49
CA ALA A 438 -21.24 4.72 -17.13
C ALA A 438 -21.69 5.86 -16.20
N ASP A 439 -20.81 6.80 -15.89
CA ASP A 439 -21.13 7.99 -15.09
C ASP A 439 -21.92 8.99 -15.95
N LEU A 440 -23.09 9.40 -15.47
CA LEU A 440 -23.97 10.39 -16.10
C LEU A 440 -23.83 11.79 -15.47
N GLY A 441 -22.95 11.94 -14.48
CA GLY A 441 -22.63 13.20 -13.81
C GLY A 441 -23.39 13.41 -12.49
N VAL A 442 -23.08 14.55 -11.88
CA VAL A 442 -23.64 14.99 -10.59
C VAL A 442 -25.17 15.07 -10.62
N CYS A 443 -25.79 14.74 -9.50
CA CYS A 443 -27.22 14.89 -9.28
C CYS A 443 -27.50 15.58 -7.93
N GLY A 444 -28.54 16.43 -7.89
CA GLY A 444 -28.99 17.18 -6.70
C GLY A 444 -28.34 18.56 -6.49
N GLY A 445 -29.18 19.60 -6.29
CA GLY A 445 -28.77 20.95 -5.86
C GLY A 445 -29.93 21.97 -5.84
N ASP A 446 -30.08 22.72 -4.75
CA ASP A 446 -30.97 23.91 -4.61
C ASP A 446 -30.29 25.20 -5.17
N PRO A 447 -31.04 26.28 -5.50
CA PRO A 447 -30.59 27.32 -6.43
C PRO A 447 -29.54 28.32 -5.86
N ALA A 448 -28.69 28.79 -6.77
CA ALA A 448 -27.47 29.58 -6.53
C ALA A 448 -27.69 31.02 -5.97
N PRO A 449 -26.72 31.58 -5.21
CA PRO A 449 -26.69 33.01 -4.88
C PRO A 449 -26.21 33.85 -6.07
N THR A 450 -26.77 35.05 -6.18
CA THR A 450 -26.65 36.00 -7.30
C THR A 450 -25.23 36.59 -7.43
N ALA A 451 -24.67 36.60 -8.65
CA ALA A 451 -23.34 37.15 -8.95
C ALA A 451 -23.32 38.70 -9.00
N THR A 452 -22.28 39.30 -8.43
CA THR A 452 -21.92 40.72 -8.54
C THR A 452 -20.87 40.90 -9.67
N PRO A 453 -20.93 41.96 -10.52
CA PRO A 453 -20.10 42.05 -11.73
C PRO A 453 -18.64 42.43 -11.46
N ALA A 454 -17.73 41.91 -12.30
CA ALA A 454 -16.28 42.11 -12.25
C ALA A 454 -15.79 43.32 -13.09
N PRO A 455 -14.68 44.00 -12.71
CA PRO A 455 -14.15 45.15 -13.43
C PRO A 455 -13.23 44.79 -14.61
N THR A 456 -13.12 45.72 -15.56
CA THR A 456 -12.36 45.64 -16.82
C THR A 456 -10.93 46.18 -16.70
N ALA A 457 -9.93 45.51 -17.31
CA ALA A 457 -8.63 46.09 -17.73
C ALA A 457 -7.99 45.19 -18.83
N THR A 458 -7.74 45.65 -20.07
CA THR A 458 -6.61 46.46 -20.64
C THR A 458 -5.39 45.60 -21.08
N PRO A 459 -4.84 45.74 -22.33
CA PRO A 459 -4.00 44.72 -22.96
C PRO A 459 -2.47 44.81 -22.71
N LEU A 460 -1.84 43.68 -23.07
CA LEU A 460 -0.46 43.15 -22.99
C LEU A 460 0.75 44.09 -23.25
N PRO A 461 1.94 43.71 -22.70
CA PRO A 461 3.15 43.67 -23.54
C PRO A 461 3.99 42.38 -23.44
N THR A 462 4.82 42.24 -24.48
CA THR A 462 5.57 41.13 -25.09
C THR A 462 6.63 40.41 -24.23
N ALA A 463 6.91 39.15 -24.63
CA ALA A 463 7.80 38.14 -24.06
C ALA A 463 9.32 38.33 -24.25
N ALA A 464 10.10 37.60 -23.43
CA ALA A 464 11.48 37.14 -23.67
C ALA A 464 11.80 35.91 -22.77
N PRO A 465 12.91 35.18 -22.96
CA PRO A 465 13.22 34.23 -24.04
C PRO A 465 13.33 32.78 -23.54
N THR A 466 13.01 31.80 -24.40
CA THR A 466 13.19 30.36 -24.09
C THR A 466 14.53 29.85 -24.63
N VAL A 467 15.26 29.14 -23.76
CA VAL A 467 16.52 28.42 -24.03
C VAL A 467 16.36 27.28 -25.04
N THR A 468 17.42 27.11 -25.82
CA THR A 468 17.64 26.15 -26.91
C THR A 468 17.57 24.68 -26.46
N PRO A 469 16.80 23.80 -27.14
CA PRO A 469 17.00 22.35 -27.04
C PRO A 469 18.21 21.89 -27.84
N LYS A 470 19.07 21.11 -27.18
CA LYS A 470 20.17 20.31 -27.74
C LYS A 470 19.64 19.32 -28.80
N PRO A 471 20.37 19.07 -29.91
CA PRO A 471 19.89 18.19 -30.98
C PRO A 471 19.76 16.73 -30.52
N THR A 472 18.58 16.15 -30.77
CA THR A 472 18.29 14.72 -30.63
C THR A 472 18.84 13.99 -31.85
N ALA A 473 19.64 12.94 -31.62
CA ALA A 473 20.17 12.07 -32.67
C ALA A 473 19.06 11.23 -33.30
N THR A 474 19.11 11.13 -34.63
CA THR A 474 18.34 10.22 -35.48
C THR A 474 18.57 8.75 -35.06
N PRO A 475 17.54 7.91 -34.91
CA PRO A 475 17.73 6.48 -34.74
C PRO A 475 18.18 5.84 -36.06
N VAL A 476 19.33 5.16 -35.98
CA VAL A 476 19.83 4.23 -37.00
C VAL A 476 19.08 2.90 -36.85
N PRO A 477 18.56 2.27 -37.93
CA PRO A 477 17.97 0.95 -37.85
C PRO A 477 19.07 -0.08 -37.59
N THR A 478 19.06 -0.70 -36.40
CA THR A 478 19.95 -1.82 -36.07
C THR A 478 19.11 -3.09 -36.01
N SER A 479 19.43 -4.02 -36.91
CA SER A 479 18.84 -5.36 -36.99
C SER A 479 19.14 -6.16 -35.73
N VAL A 480 18.10 -6.54 -34.99
CA VAL A 480 18.17 -7.51 -33.89
C VAL A 480 18.03 -8.93 -34.48
N PRO A 481 18.86 -9.92 -34.10
CA PRO A 481 18.77 -11.27 -34.64
C PRO A 481 17.52 -11.97 -34.13
N THR A 482 16.74 -12.48 -35.07
CA THR A 482 15.60 -13.37 -34.87
C THR A 482 16.04 -14.65 -34.16
N ALA A 483 15.39 -14.97 -33.04
CA ALA A 483 15.56 -16.25 -32.37
C ALA A 483 15.19 -17.40 -33.32
N THR A 484 16.08 -18.39 -33.41
CA THR A 484 15.88 -19.63 -34.16
C THR A 484 14.60 -20.33 -33.71
N PRO A 485 13.69 -20.70 -34.63
CA PRO A 485 12.55 -21.55 -34.29
C PRO A 485 13.05 -22.92 -33.82
N ALA A 486 12.55 -23.38 -32.67
CA ALA A 486 12.66 -24.77 -32.26
C ALA A 486 11.97 -25.68 -33.31
N PRO A 487 12.46 -26.92 -33.52
CA PRO A 487 12.09 -27.73 -34.67
C PRO A 487 10.60 -28.08 -34.68
N THR A 488 9.98 -27.90 -35.85
CA THR A 488 8.69 -28.48 -36.21
C THR A 488 8.80 -30.00 -36.19
N VAL A 489 8.23 -30.63 -35.16
CA VAL A 489 8.00 -32.08 -35.13
C VAL A 489 6.79 -32.40 -36.01
N THR A 490 7.02 -33.19 -37.05
CA THR A 490 6.03 -33.74 -37.97
C THR A 490 4.94 -34.51 -37.19
N PRO A 491 3.64 -34.36 -37.49
CA PRO A 491 2.58 -35.07 -36.77
C PRO A 491 2.68 -36.58 -37.03
N VAL A 492 2.75 -37.37 -35.95
CA VAL A 492 2.46 -38.81 -36.00
C VAL A 492 0.96 -38.96 -36.26
N PRO A 493 0.53 -39.73 -37.29
CA PRO A 493 -0.89 -39.94 -37.54
C PRO A 493 -1.51 -40.73 -36.38
N GLY A 494 -2.36 -40.06 -35.60
CA GLY A 494 -3.09 -40.64 -34.46
C GLY A 494 -2.92 -39.91 -33.11
N GLY A 495 -2.05 -38.89 -33.02
CA GLY A 495 -1.80 -38.12 -31.78
C GLY A 495 -2.64 -36.86 -31.61
N CYS A 496 -2.72 -36.35 -30.38
CA CYS A 496 -3.48 -35.14 -30.04
C CYS A 496 -2.79 -33.85 -30.52
N ALA A 497 -3.57 -32.80 -30.79
CA ALA A 497 -3.02 -31.50 -31.23
C ALA A 497 -2.20 -30.85 -30.09
N ALA A 498 -1.11 -30.16 -30.41
CA ALA A 498 -0.29 -29.50 -29.39
C ALA A 498 -1.10 -28.43 -28.62
N TRP A 499 -0.95 -28.41 -27.30
CA TRP A 499 -1.58 -27.39 -26.46
C TRP A 499 -0.92 -26.02 -26.69
N ALA A 500 -1.74 -24.96 -26.74
CA ALA A 500 -1.29 -23.58 -26.84
C ALA A 500 -2.23 -22.63 -26.09
N GLU A 501 -1.66 -21.59 -25.51
CA GLU A 501 -2.43 -20.50 -24.90
C GLU A 501 -3.22 -19.71 -25.97
N GLY A 502 -4.36 -19.16 -25.56
CA GLY A 502 -5.32 -18.44 -26.39
C GLY A 502 -6.42 -19.32 -27.00
N ASN A 503 -6.29 -20.65 -26.95
CA ASN A 503 -7.26 -21.58 -27.54
C ASN A 503 -8.39 -21.96 -26.57
N THR A 504 -9.58 -22.20 -27.12
CA THR A 504 -10.70 -22.81 -26.39
C THR A 504 -10.72 -24.31 -26.63
N TYR A 505 -10.70 -25.08 -25.54
CA TYR A 505 -10.79 -26.53 -25.55
C TYR A 505 -12.14 -26.96 -24.99
N THR A 506 -12.96 -27.60 -25.81
CA THR A 506 -14.23 -28.18 -25.36
C THR A 506 -13.98 -29.46 -24.57
N ALA A 507 -14.84 -29.75 -23.59
CA ALA A 507 -14.76 -30.98 -22.78
C ALA A 507 -14.66 -32.22 -23.70
N GLY A 508 -13.70 -33.10 -23.42
CA GLY A 508 -13.39 -34.28 -24.24
C GLY A 508 -12.36 -34.05 -25.35
N THR A 509 -12.00 -32.80 -25.67
CA THR A 509 -10.93 -32.49 -26.64
C THR A 509 -9.57 -32.91 -26.10
N CYS A 510 -8.76 -33.54 -26.94
CA CYS A 510 -7.42 -33.97 -26.56
C CYS A 510 -6.35 -32.94 -26.97
N ALA A 511 -5.39 -32.68 -26.09
CA ALA A 511 -4.24 -31.81 -26.34
C ALA A 511 -2.92 -32.42 -25.83
N SER A 512 -1.82 -32.22 -26.56
CA SER A 512 -0.49 -32.72 -26.21
C SER A 512 0.37 -31.62 -25.58
N TYR A 513 0.97 -31.89 -24.42
CA TYR A 513 1.84 -30.95 -23.70
C TYR A 513 2.96 -31.68 -22.97
N GLY A 514 4.21 -31.24 -23.14
CA GLY A 514 5.37 -31.86 -22.50
C GLY A 514 5.58 -33.34 -22.89
N GLY A 515 5.20 -33.72 -24.12
CA GLY A 515 5.33 -35.09 -24.63
C GLY A 515 4.29 -36.09 -24.11
N LYS A 516 3.22 -35.60 -23.47
CA LYS A 516 2.09 -36.41 -22.98
C LYS A 516 0.77 -35.87 -23.52
N ASP A 517 -0.21 -36.75 -23.67
CA ASP A 517 -1.55 -36.41 -24.14
C ASP A 517 -2.53 -36.29 -22.97
N TYR A 518 -3.38 -35.27 -23.04
CA TYR A 518 -4.37 -34.95 -22.02
C TYR A 518 -5.74 -34.71 -22.66
N VAL A 519 -6.81 -34.97 -21.91
CA VAL A 519 -8.19 -34.71 -22.31
C VAL A 519 -8.76 -33.60 -21.44
N ALA A 520 -9.37 -32.59 -22.06
CA ALA A 520 -10.06 -31.52 -21.34
C ALA A 520 -11.26 -32.10 -20.57
N GLN A 521 -11.32 -31.87 -19.26
CA GLN A 521 -12.41 -32.35 -18.41
C GLN A 521 -13.65 -31.46 -18.50
N VAL A 522 -13.45 -30.15 -18.73
CA VAL A 522 -14.49 -29.14 -18.87
C VAL A 522 -14.14 -28.20 -20.03
N THR A 523 -15.15 -27.60 -20.66
CA THR A 523 -14.93 -26.59 -21.71
C THR A 523 -14.33 -25.33 -21.10
N HIS A 524 -13.17 -24.88 -21.61
CA HIS A 524 -12.48 -23.69 -21.11
C HIS A 524 -11.62 -23.03 -22.19
N THR A 525 -11.34 -21.73 -22.02
CA THR A 525 -10.34 -21.01 -22.82
C THR A 525 -9.04 -20.91 -22.05
N ALA A 526 -7.94 -21.40 -22.61
CA ALA A 526 -6.62 -21.31 -22.00
C ALA A 526 -6.04 -19.90 -22.18
N TYR A 527 -6.58 -18.90 -21.48
CA TYR A 527 -6.19 -17.49 -21.64
C TYR A 527 -4.68 -17.29 -21.50
N VAL A 528 -4.10 -16.44 -22.35
CA VAL A 528 -2.65 -16.16 -22.38
C VAL A 528 -2.18 -15.65 -21.02
N GLY A 529 -1.13 -16.26 -20.48
CA GLY A 529 -0.56 -15.93 -19.17
C GLY A 529 -1.28 -16.52 -17.95
N ALA A 530 -2.40 -17.24 -18.15
CA ALA A 530 -3.10 -17.92 -17.05
C ALA A 530 -2.38 -19.21 -16.60
N ASN A 531 -1.43 -19.70 -17.40
CA ASN A 531 -0.68 -20.94 -17.18
C ASN A 531 -1.58 -22.19 -16.98
N TRP A 532 -2.71 -22.25 -17.68
CA TRP A 532 -3.65 -23.38 -17.66
C TRP A 532 -3.19 -24.54 -18.55
N ASN A 533 -1.90 -24.87 -18.48
CA ASN A 533 -1.33 -25.95 -19.26
C ASN A 533 -1.76 -27.32 -18.70
N PRO A 534 -1.85 -28.37 -19.54
CA PRO A 534 -2.40 -29.66 -19.13
C PRO A 534 -1.67 -30.36 -17.99
N ALA A 535 -0.39 -30.06 -17.76
CA ALA A 535 0.38 -30.62 -16.65
C ALA A 535 0.14 -29.89 -15.31
N ALA A 536 -0.24 -28.61 -15.37
CA ALA A 536 -0.38 -27.75 -14.19
C ALA A 536 -1.83 -27.62 -13.68
N THR A 537 -2.85 -27.94 -14.49
CA THR A 537 -4.27 -27.74 -14.14
C THR A 537 -5.09 -29.04 -14.22
N PRO A 538 -4.95 -29.96 -13.24
CA PRO A 538 -5.62 -31.26 -13.23
C PRO A 538 -7.15 -31.19 -13.03
N THR A 539 -7.68 -30.01 -12.72
CA THR A 539 -9.13 -29.71 -12.68
C THR A 539 -9.72 -29.39 -14.06
N LEU A 540 -8.87 -29.01 -15.02
CA LEU A 540 -9.24 -28.71 -16.40
C LEU A 540 -8.81 -29.83 -17.35
N TRP A 541 -7.78 -30.60 -16.99
CA TRP A 541 -7.15 -31.61 -17.83
C TRP A 541 -6.95 -32.93 -17.10
N LYS A 542 -7.15 -34.04 -17.81
CA LYS A 542 -6.83 -35.39 -17.34
C LYS A 542 -5.82 -36.03 -18.27
N LEU A 543 -4.77 -36.65 -17.73
CA LEU A 543 -3.83 -37.45 -18.53
C LEU A 543 -4.59 -38.58 -19.25
N LYS A 544 -4.38 -38.71 -20.56
CA LYS A 544 -5.06 -39.68 -21.43
C LYS A 544 -4.51 -41.09 -21.25
#